data_AF-A0A359E904-F1
#
_entry.id   AF-A0A359E904-F1
#
_cell.length_a   1.000
_cell.length_b   1.000
_cell.length_c   1.000
_cell.angle_alpha   90.00
_cell.angle_beta   90.00
_cell.angle_gamma   90.00
#
_symmetry.space_group_name_H-M   'P 1'
#
loop_
_entity.id
_entity.type
_entity.pdbx_description
1 polymer ?
#
loop_
_entity_poly.entity_id
_entity_poly.type
_entity_poly.pdbx_seq_one_letter_code
_entity_poly.pdbx_strand_id
1 'polypeptide(L)'
;MADNKSDQEKTEEPSQKRLEDARKEGNVSISKEVSSVALMITAIISFISVSGMIGDRLTRLFELFLGNAGRGFEDQDQAINFLKDALWAGMEMIMPTMTVLLVAAVLVNMLQTGGAFSFEALKFKGSKMNPISGIKKIFSAKGGVELIKGFIKLFIVCIVVYYTVRSDVDHFVSFIITPLDYSMSEAGSYILMFVTRIMSALLILSIADAVYQ
;
A
#
# COMPACT_ATOMS: atom_id res chain seq x y z
N MET A 1 -36.59 7.90 -26.57
CA MET A 1 -36.25 8.35 -27.93
C MET A 1 -34.76 8.68 -27.96
N ALA A 2 -34.05 8.03 -28.89
CA ALA A 2 -32.73 8.31 -29.45
C ALA A 2 -31.67 9.07 -28.60
N ASP A 3 -30.66 8.34 -28.13
CA ASP A 3 -29.29 8.60 -28.61
C ASP A 3 -28.43 7.33 -28.41
N ASN A 4 -28.67 6.35 -29.28
CA ASN A 4 -27.63 5.41 -29.71
C ASN A 4 -26.76 6.19 -30.71
N LYS A 5 -25.81 6.98 -30.21
CA LYS A 5 -24.72 7.50 -31.03
C LYS A 5 -23.44 6.85 -30.59
N SER A 6 -23.20 5.70 -31.23
CA SER A 6 -21.89 5.27 -31.72
C SER A 6 -20.72 5.49 -30.74
N ASP A 7 -20.35 4.41 -30.06
CA ASP A 7 -18.95 4.08 -29.74
C ASP A 7 -18.15 3.94 -31.06
N GLN A 8 -18.10 5.03 -31.85
CA GLN A 8 -17.08 5.23 -32.84
C GLN A 8 -15.83 5.50 -32.02
N GLU A 9 -14.99 4.49 -31.85
CA GLU A 9 -13.64 4.64 -31.35
C GLU A 9 -12.99 5.78 -32.14
N LYS A 10 -12.90 6.96 -31.52
CA LYS A 10 -12.20 8.11 -32.07
C LYS A 10 -10.74 7.70 -32.13
N THR A 11 -10.30 7.35 -33.33
CA THR A 11 -8.91 6.97 -33.68
C THR A 11 -7.95 8.16 -33.67
N GLU A 12 -8.44 9.39 -33.49
CA GLU A 12 -7.62 10.59 -33.42
C GLU A 12 -7.33 11.02 -31.98
N GLU A 13 -6.09 11.42 -31.73
CA GLU A 13 -5.66 11.96 -30.46
C GLU A 13 -6.50 13.21 -30.09
N PRO A 14 -6.91 13.36 -28.81
CA PRO A 14 -7.66 14.51 -28.37
C PRO A 14 -6.86 15.81 -28.57
N SER A 15 -7.51 16.85 -29.13
CA SER A 15 -6.89 18.17 -29.28
C SER A 15 -6.44 18.76 -27.93
N GLN A 16 -5.39 19.60 -27.94
CA GLN A 16 -4.84 20.22 -26.72
C GLN A 16 -5.90 20.89 -25.85
N LYS A 17 -6.86 21.60 -26.47
CA LYS A 17 -7.99 22.24 -25.77
C LYS A 17 -8.88 21.23 -25.04
N ARG A 18 -9.15 20.05 -25.63
CA ARG A 18 -9.91 18.97 -24.97
C ARG A 18 -9.15 18.37 -23.78
N LEU A 19 -7.83 18.22 -23.89
CA LEU A 19 -6.99 17.73 -22.78
C LEU A 19 -6.96 18.73 -21.62
N GLU A 20 -6.87 20.03 -21.91
CA GLU A 20 -6.94 21.09 -20.89
C GLU A 20 -8.32 21.16 -20.21
N ASP A 21 -9.40 21.07 -20.98
CA ASP A 21 -10.76 21.08 -20.43
C ASP A 21 -11.01 19.83 -19.58
N ALA A 22 -10.56 18.65 -20.02
CA ALA A 22 -10.61 17.42 -19.21
C ALA A 22 -9.81 17.54 -17.90
N ARG A 23 -8.64 18.19 -17.93
CA ARG A 23 -7.86 18.50 -16.71
C ARG A 23 -8.60 19.48 -15.79
N LYS A 24 -9.24 20.53 -16.32
CA LYS A 24 -10.05 21.47 -15.53
C LYS A 24 -11.24 20.79 -14.86
N GLU A 25 -11.83 19.80 -15.50
CA GLU A 25 -12.88 18.96 -14.92
C GLU A 25 -12.36 17.89 -13.93
N GLY A 26 -11.04 17.84 -13.70
CA GLY A 26 -10.36 16.89 -12.82
C GLY A 26 -10.26 15.47 -13.37
N ASN A 27 -10.46 15.30 -14.68
CA ASN A 27 -10.40 14.02 -15.36
C ASN A 27 -8.98 13.75 -15.85
N VAL A 28 -8.07 13.52 -14.91
CA VAL A 28 -6.65 13.29 -15.16
C VAL A 28 -6.35 11.79 -15.08
N SER A 29 -5.56 11.28 -16.02
CA SER A 29 -5.10 9.89 -15.97
C SER A 29 -4.16 9.70 -14.79
N ILE A 30 -4.45 8.71 -13.93
CA ILE A 30 -3.60 8.33 -12.81
C ILE A 30 -3.20 6.87 -13.02
N SER A 31 -1.90 6.60 -13.02
CA SER A 31 -1.40 5.23 -13.02
C SER A 31 -1.50 4.67 -11.61
N LYS A 32 -2.46 3.77 -11.43
CA LYS A 32 -2.65 3.08 -10.15
C LYS A 32 -1.42 2.28 -9.76
N GLU A 33 -0.69 1.74 -10.74
CA GLU A 33 0.48 0.91 -10.48
C GLU A 33 1.68 1.72 -10.02
N VAL A 34 1.97 2.85 -10.67
CA VAL A 34 3.03 3.78 -10.24
C VAL A 34 2.76 4.25 -8.82
N SER A 35 1.49 4.57 -8.51
CA SER A 35 1.06 4.97 -7.17
C SER A 35 1.33 3.87 -6.14
N SER A 36 0.93 2.63 -6.44
CA SER A 36 1.13 1.49 -5.55
C SER A 36 2.61 1.20 -5.31
N VAL A 37 3.43 1.17 -6.36
CA VAL A 37 4.87 0.88 -6.25
C VAL A 37 5.58 1.97 -5.43
N ALA A 38 5.29 3.24 -5.71
CA ALA A 38 5.91 4.36 -4.99
C ALA A 38 5.57 4.34 -3.49
N LEU A 39 4.31 4.05 -3.15
CA LEU A 39 3.88 3.92 -1.75
C LEU A 39 4.50 2.71 -1.05
N MET A 40 4.62 1.58 -1.76
CA MET A 40 5.20 0.37 -1.18
C MET A 40 6.70 0.53 -0.90
N ILE A 41 7.45 1.17 -1.81
CA ILE A 41 8.86 1.55 -1.58
C ILE A 41 8.97 2.49 -0.38
N THR A 42 8.11 3.51 -0.33
CA THR A 42 8.08 4.48 0.78
C THR A 42 7.80 3.78 2.12
N ALA A 43 6.86 2.83 2.14
CA ALA A 43 6.52 2.06 3.33
C ALA A 43 7.73 1.31 3.88
N ILE A 44 8.48 0.63 3.00
CA ILE A 44 9.66 -0.15 3.37
C ILE A 44 10.77 0.75 3.91
N ILE A 45 11.13 1.80 3.18
CA ILE A 45 12.18 2.73 3.59
C ILE A 45 11.81 3.37 4.95
N SER A 46 10.57 3.81 5.09
CA SER A 46 10.08 4.38 6.34
C SER A 46 10.16 3.37 7.47
N PHE A 47 9.67 2.14 7.25
CA PHE A 47 9.67 1.09 8.27
C PHE A 47 11.09 0.73 8.72
N ILE A 48 12.03 0.56 7.79
CA ILE A 48 13.45 0.31 8.10
C ILE A 48 14.00 1.45 8.96
N SER A 49 13.73 2.69 8.56
CA SER A 49 14.24 3.90 9.24
C SER A 49 13.75 4.03 10.69
N VAL A 50 12.56 3.52 11.01
CA VAL A 50 11.97 3.59 12.36
C VAL A 50 11.98 2.26 13.11
N SER A 51 12.51 1.19 12.50
CA SER A 51 12.44 -0.17 13.05
C SER A 51 13.08 -0.30 14.44
N GLY A 52 14.26 0.31 14.65
CA GLY A 52 14.92 0.35 15.96
C GLY A 52 14.09 1.06 17.03
N MET A 53 13.50 2.22 16.69
CA MET A 53 12.59 2.94 17.57
C MET A 53 11.36 2.09 17.93
N ILE A 54 10.77 1.38 16.96
CA ILE A 54 9.64 0.47 17.20
C ILE A 54 10.06 -0.65 18.16
N GLY A 55 11.24 -1.25 17.96
CA GLY A 55 11.80 -2.28 18.84
C GLY A 55 11.94 -1.79 20.28
N ASP A 56 12.58 -0.64 20.49
CA ASP A 56 12.76 -0.06 21.83
C ASP A 56 11.43 0.23 22.52
N ARG A 57 10.46 0.78 21.78
CA ARG A 57 9.14 1.10 22.32
C ARG A 57 8.34 -0.16 22.65
N LEU A 58 8.45 -1.20 21.83
CA LEU A 58 7.84 -2.49 22.11
C LEU A 58 8.41 -3.10 23.38
N THR A 59 9.74 -3.11 23.53
CA THR A 59 10.40 -3.62 24.75
C THR A 59 9.92 -2.89 25.99
N ARG A 60 9.90 -1.54 25.98
CA ARG A 60 9.38 -0.74 27.10
C ARG A 60 7.92 -1.04 27.42
N LEU A 61 7.10 -1.26 26.38
CA LEU A 61 5.70 -1.62 26.56
C LEU A 61 5.58 -2.99 27.23
N PHE A 62 6.34 -3.99 26.78
CA PHE A 62 6.41 -5.30 27.44
C PHE A 62 6.87 -5.20 28.90
N GLU A 63 7.92 -4.42 29.18
CA GLU A 63 8.40 -4.17 30.55
C GLU A 63 7.32 -3.53 31.42
N LEU A 64 6.56 -2.57 30.87
CA LEU A 64 5.47 -1.89 31.58
C LEU A 64 4.30 -2.84 31.88
N PHE A 65 3.91 -3.68 30.92
CA PHE A 65 2.82 -4.65 31.12
C PHE A 65 3.23 -5.81 32.04
N LEU A 66 4.42 -6.40 31.83
CA LEU A 66 4.90 -7.52 32.63
C LEU A 66 5.34 -7.09 34.03
N GLY A 67 5.96 -5.91 34.17
CA GLY A 67 6.35 -5.35 35.47
C GLY A 67 5.16 -5.00 36.36
N ASN A 68 4.00 -4.73 35.76
CA ASN A 68 2.74 -4.53 36.48
C ASN A 68 1.85 -5.78 36.46
N ALA A 69 2.27 -6.89 35.84
CA ALA A 69 1.49 -8.12 35.82
C ALA A 69 1.34 -8.67 37.24
N GLY A 70 0.10 -8.70 37.74
CA GLY A 70 -0.24 -9.14 39.09
C GLY A 70 -0.34 -8.01 40.13
N ARG A 71 -0.02 -6.76 39.76
CA ARG A 71 -0.38 -5.58 40.55
C ARG A 71 -1.70 -5.04 40.00
N GLY A 72 -2.76 -5.12 40.79
CA GLY A 72 -4.01 -4.41 40.46
C GLY A 72 -3.76 -2.90 40.48
N PHE A 73 -4.62 -2.15 39.78
CA PHE A 73 -4.63 -0.70 39.92
C PHE A 73 -5.23 -0.31 41.28
N GLU A 74 -4.59 0.61 41.98
CA GLU A 74 -5.02 1.12 43.29
C GLU A 74 -6.25 2.02 43.17
N ASP A 75 -6.36 2.77 42.07
CA ASP A 75 -7.50 3.62 41.74
C ASP A 75 -7.78 3.69 40.22
N GLN A 76 -8.88 4.37 39.87
CA GLN A 76 -9.31 4.55 38.49
C GLN A 76 -8.33 5.42 37.68
N ASP A 77 -7.71 6.43 38.30
CA ASP A 77 -6.82 7.37 37.62
C ASP A 77 -5.53 6.67 37.19
N GLN A 78 -5.00 5.79 38.04
CA GLN A 78 -3.85 4.94 37.74
C GLN A 78 -4.14 4.01 36.55
N ALA A 79 -5.33 3.38 36.53
CA ALA A 79 -5.74 2.53 35.41
C ALA A 79 -5.87 3.33 34.09
N ILE A 80 -6.43 4.54 34.15
CA ILE A 80 -6.58 5.42 32.98
C ILE A 80 -5.20 5.87 32.47
N ASN A 81 -4.29 6.27 33.35
CA ASN A 81 -2.96 6.71 32.97
C ASN A 81 -2.16 5.58 32.33
N PHE A 82 -2.23 4.37 32.91
CA PHE A 82 -1.62 3.18 32.32
C PHE A 82 -2.15 2.90 30.90
N LEU A 83 -3.47 3.00 30.69
CA LEU A 83 -4.07 2.84 29.35
C LEU A 83 -3.62 3.95 28.38
N LYS A 84 -3.54 5.20 28.84
CA LYS A 84 -3.05 6.32 28.02
C LYS A 84 -1.60 6.10 27.59
N ASP A 85 -0.74 5.67 28.49
CA ASP A 85 0.67 5.41 28.20
C ASP A 85 0.82 4.28 27.17
N ALA A 86 0.03 3.20 27.31
CA ALA A 86 0.01 2.11 26.34
C ALA A 86 -0.49 2.56 24.96
N LEU A 87 -1.56 3.35 24.90
CA LEU A 87 -2.09 3.89 23.65
C LEU A 87 -1.11 4.85 22.98
N TRP A 88 -0.48 5.72 23.76
CA TRP A 88 0.48 6.69 23.26
C TRP A 88 1.73 6.00 22.71
N ALA A 89 2.24 4.98 23.42
CA ALA A 89 3.34 4.16 22.92
C ALA A 89 3.00 3.47 21.58
N GLY A 90 1.78 2.93 21.44
CA GLY A 90 1.32 2.36 20.17
C GLY A 90 1.22 3.41 19.04
N MET A 91 0.71 4.61 19.36
CA MET A 91 0.67 5.72 18.41
C MET A 91 2.06 6.17 17.97
N GLU A 92 3.02 6.31 18.89
CA GLU A 92 4.40 6.71 18.59
C GLU A 92 5.08 5.73 17.62
N MET A 93 4.75 4.44 17.68
CA MET A 93 5.28 3.44 16.73
C MET A 93 4.72 3.60 15.32
N ILE A 94 3.44 3.96 15.18
CA ILE A 94 2.72 3.96 13.89
C ILE A 94 2.78 5.32 13.20
N MET A 95 2.69 6.40 13.97
CA MET A 95 2.56 7.78 13.48
C MET A 95 3.64 8.19 12.47
N PRO A 96 4.94 7.90 12.68
CA PRO A 96 5.98 8.30 11.73
C PRO A 96 5.77 7.69 10.35
N THR A 97 5.51 6.38 10.29
CA THR A 97 5.28 5.67 9.02
C THR A 97 4.01 6.14 8.32
N MET A 98 2.92 6.34 9.08
CA MET A 98 1.68 6.88 8.52
C MET A 98 1.86 8.28 7.96
N THR A 99 2.61 9.14 8.65
CA THR A 99 2.86 10.52 8.21
C THR A 99 3.64 10.53 6.90
N VAL A 100 4.72 9.74 6.81
CA VAL A 100 5.53 9.65 5.59
C VAL A 100 4.72 9.08 4.42
N LEU A 101 3.89 8.05 4.66
CA LEU A 101 3.02 7.48 3.63
C LEU A 101 1.95 8.47 3.15
N LEU A 102 1.35 9.23 4.06
CA LEU A 102 0.38 10.26 3.69
C LEU A 102 1.02 11.33 2.80
N VAL A 103 2.20 11.83 3.20
CA VAL A 103 2.95 12.81 2.41
C VAL A 103 3.31 12.24 1.04
N ALA A 104 3.83 11.02 0.98
CA ALA A 104 4.17 10.37 -0.28
C ALA A 104 2.94 10.14 -1.17
N ALA A 105 1.80 9.75 -0.61
CA ALA A 105 0.55 9.59 -1.36
C ALA A 105 0.13 10.90 -2.01
N VAL A 106 0.18 12.02 -1.28
CA VAL A 106 -0.14 13.34 -1.81
C VAL A 106 0.85 13.72 -2.91
N LEU A 107 2.16 13.59 -2.67
CA LEU A 107 3.19 13.96 -3.63
C LEU A 107 3.11 13.14 -4.92
N VAL A 108 2.94 11.82 -4.82
CA VAL A 108 2.82 10.91 -5.97
C VAL A 108 1.58 11.23 -6.81
N ASN A 109 0.46 11.57 -6.17
CA ASN A 109 -0.73 12.03 -6.88
C ASN A 109 -0.53 13.41 -7.52
N MET A 110 0.11 14.36 -6.82
CA MET A 110 0.41 15.68 -7.37
C MET A 110 1.34 15.60 -8.58
N LEU A 111 2.37 14.75 -8.54
CA LEU A 111 3.30 14.55 -9.65
C LEU A 111 2.62 13.92 -10.87
N GLN A 112 1.78 12.89 -10.68
CA GLN A 112 1.05 12.26 -11.78
C GLN A 112 0.00 13.17 -12.40
N THR A 113 -0.64 14.01 -11.59
CA THR A 113 -1.69 14.93 -12.08
C THR A 113 -1.14 16.27 -12.58
N GLY A 114 0.16 16.54 -12.40
CA GLY A 114 0.77 17.84 -12.67
C GLY A 114 0.21 18.96 -11.78
N GLY A 115 -0.27 18.62 -10.57
CA GLY A 115 -0.92 19.56 -9.66
C GLY A 115 -2.32 20.01 -10.09
N ALA A 116 -2.98 19.28 -10.99
CA ALA A 116 -4.33 19.61 -11.45
C ALA A 116 -5.36 19.46 -10.30
N PHE A 117 -5.71 20.58 -9.68
CA PHE A 117 -6.77 20.67 -8.68
C PHE A 117 -8.06 21.17 -9.33
N SER A 118 -9.14 20.38 -9.24
CA SER A 118 -10.45 20.74 -9.81
C SER A 118 -11.52 20.75 -8.73
N PHE A 119 -12.05 21.95 -8.43
CA PHE A 119 -13.25 22.08 -7.61
C PHE A 119 -14.50 21.53 -8.30
N GLU A 120 -14.49 21.42 -9.64
CA GLU A 120 -15.57 20.84 -10.43
C GLU A 120 -15.65 19.31 -10.24
N ALA A 121 -14.51 18.65 -9.98
CA ALA A 121 -14.47 17.23 -9.66
C ALA A 121 -15.09 16.88 -8.29
N LEU A 122 -15.14 17.85 -7.36
CA LEU A 122 -15.79 17.71 -6.05
C LEU A 122 -17.32 17.85 -6.11
N LYS A 123 -17.88 18.34 -7.22
CA LYS A 123 -19.33 18.44 -7.38
C LYS A 123 -19.96 17.05 -7.45
N PHE A 124 -21.09 16.88 -6.75
CA PHE A 124 -21.89 15.66 -6.82
C PHE A 124 -22.40 15.42 -8.25
N LYS A 125 -21.92 14.37 -8.90
CA LYS A 125 -22.39 13.93 -10.23
C LYS A 125 -23.17 12.63 -10.07
N GLY A 126 -24.51 12.70 -10.05
CA GLY A 126 -25.39 11.53 -9.88
C GLY A 126 -25.18 10.43 -10.93
N SER A 127 -24.68 10.78 -12.12
CA SER A 127 -24.29 9.84 -13.17
C SER A 127 -23.14 8.90 -12.77
N LYS A 128 -22.24 9.34 -11.86
CA LYS A 128 -21.15 8.50 -11.33
C LYS A 128 -21.61 7.53 -10.23
N MET A 129 -22.83 7.70 -9.72
CA MET A 129 -23.38 6.89 -8.62
C MET A 129 -24.29 5.75 -9.08
N ASN A 130 -24.47 5.55 -10.39
CA ASN A 130 -25.34 4.48 -10.89
C ASN A 130 -24.66 3.09 -10.71
N PRO A 131 -25.15 2.22 -9.81
CA PRO A 131 -24.53 0.92 -9.54
C PRO A 131 -24.57 -0.02 -10.75
N ILE A 132 -25.55 0.12 -11.65
CA ILE A 132 -25.67 -0.69 -12.88
C ILE A 132 -24.47 -0.43 -13.81
N SER A 133 -24.03 0.82 -13.90
CA SER A 133 -22.86 1.19 -14.70
C SER A 133 -21.56 0.63 -14.13
N GLY A 134 -21.45 0.56 -12.80
CA GLY A 134 -20.33 -0.07 -12.09
C GLY A 134 -20.27 -1.57 -12.33
N ILE A 135 -21.40 -2.27 -12.18
CA ILE A 135 -21.50 -3.72 -12.43
C ILE A 135 -21.17 -4.04 -13.90
N LYS A 136 -21.72 -3.27 -14.85
CA LYS A 136 -21.41 -3.46 -16.28
C LYS A 136 -19.92 -3.26 -16.58
N LYS A 137 -19.23 -2.36 -15.87
CA LYS A 137 -17.78 -2.18 -15.99
C LYS A 137 -17.01 -3.39 -15.45
N ILE A 138 -17.43 -3.97 -14.33
CA ILE A 138 -16.80 -5.16 -13.73
C ILE A 138 -16.98 -6.40 -14.64
N PHE A 139 -18.18 -6.62 -15.18
CA PHE A 139 -18.48 -7.74 -16.09
C PHE A 139 -18.23 -7.43 -17.58
N SER A 140 -17.48 -6.37 -17.88
CA SER A 140 -17.08 -6.06 -19.26
C SER A 140 -15.91 -6.92 -19.72
N ALA A 141 -15.66 -6.98 -21.03
CA ALA A 141 -14.45 -7.59 -21.58
C ALA A 141 -13.17 -7.02 -20.97
N LYS A 142 -13.15 -5.72 -20.67
CA LYS A 142 -12.06 -5.04 -19.97
C LYS A 142 -11.88 -5.58 -18.54
N GLY A 143 -12.98 -5.76 -17.81
CA GLY A 143 -12.95 -6.36 -16.47
C GLY A 143 -12.42 -7.80 -16.49
N GLY A 144 -12.83 -8.61 -17.46
CA GLY A 144 -12.29 -9.96 -17.66
C GLY A 144 -10.78 -9.98 -17.91
N VAL A 145 -10.26 -9.08 -18.76
CA VAL A 145 -8.82 -8.94 -18.99
C VAL A 145 -8.07 -8.50 -17.73
N GLU A 146 -8.60 -7.55 -16.97
CA GLU A 146 -8.00 -7.12 -15.69
C GLU A 146 -7.95 -8.27 -14.67
N LEU A 147 -8.99 -9.11 -14.61
CA LEU A 147 -9.01 -10.30 -13.75
C LEU A 147 -7.94 -11.32 -14.15
N ILE A 148 -7.83 -11.64 -15.45
CA ILE A 148 -6.81 -12.58 -15.95
C ILE A 148 -5.41 -12.03 -15.65
N LYS A 149 -5.17 -10.75 -15.92
CA LYS A 149 -3.92 -10.09 -15.53
C LYS A 149 -3.66 -10.28 -14.04
N GLY A 150 -4.64 -9.99 -13.18
CA GLY A 150 -4.56 -10.19 -11.74
C GLY A 150 -4.14 -11.61 -11.32
N PHE A 151 -4.73 -12.64 -11.93
CA PHE A 151 -4.33 -14.04 -11.68
C PHE A 151 -2.89 -14.33 -12.11
N ILE A 152 -2.45 -13.77 -13.25
CA ILE A 152 -1.06 -13.91 -13.71
C ILE A 152 -0.11 -13.24 -12.70
N LYS A 153 -0.42 -12.02 -12.23
CA LYS A 153 0.39 -11.33 -11.20
C LYS A 153 0.49 -12.18 -9.93
N LEU A 154 -0.64 -12.69 -9.45
CA LEU A 154 -0.71 -13.53 -8.26
C LEU A 154 0.13 -14.80 -8.44
N PHE A 155 0.01 -15.48 -9.58
CA PHE A 155 0.76 -16.69 -9.87
C PHE A 155 2.27 -16.44 -9.89
N ILE A 156 2.72 -15.32 -10.48
CA ILE A 156 4.12 -14.91 -10.49
C ILE A 156 4.62 -14.63 -9.07
N VAL A 157 3.83 -13.91 -8.25
CA VAL A 157 4.17 -13.67 -6.84
C VAL A 157 4.29 -14.99 -6.08
N CYS A 158 3.35 -15.92 -6.27
CA CYS A 158 3.41 -17.25 -5.64
C CYS A 158 4.68 -18.02 -6.02
N ILE A 159 5.10 -17.95 -7.28
CA ILE A 159 6.36 -18.57 -7.74
C ILE A 159 7.56 -17.95 -7.02
N VAL A 160 7.65 -16.62 -6.99
CA VAL A 160 8.77 -15.90 -6.36
C VAL A 160 8.83 -16.21 -4.86
N VAL A 161 7.68 -16.20 -4.19
CA VAL A 161 7.54 -16.59 -2.78
C VAL A 161 7.99 -18.03 -2.57
N TYR A 162 7.50 -18.97 -3.37
CA TYR A 162 7.83 -20.38 -3.23
C TYR A 162 9.33 -20.61 -3.38
N TYR A 163 9.97 -20.05 -4.41
CA TYR A 163 11.40 -20.22 -4.62
C TYR A 163 12.23 -19.53 -3.54
N THR A 164 11.80 -18.34 -3.08
CA THR A 164 12.48 -17.63 -1.98
C THR A 164 12.40 -18.43 -0.69
N VAL A 165 11.23 -18.93 -0.31
CA VAL A 165 11.11 -19.76 0.89
C VAL A 165 11.93 -21.02 0.73
N ARG A 166 11.82 -21.71 -0.42
CA ARG A 166 12.53 -22.97 -0.69
C ARG A 166 14.05 -22.80 -0.64
N SER A 167 14.60 -21.70 -1.15
CA SER A 167 16.05 -21.43 -1.12
C SER A 167 16.58 -21.18 0.29
N ASP A 168 15.73 -20.67 1.18
CA ASP A 168 16.10 -20.21 2.51
C ASP A 168 15.63 -21.18 3.63
N VAL A 169 15.02 -22.34 3.29
CA VAL A 169 14.54 -23.35 4.26
C VAL A 169 15.65 -23.79 5.21
N ASP A 170 16.83 -24.11 4.70
CA ASP A 170 17.94 -24.59 5.53
C ASP A 170 18.37 -23.52 6.55
N HIS A 171 18.23 -22.24 6.19
CA HIS A 171 18.52 -21.14 7.10
C HIS A 171 17.46 -21.01 8.20
N PHE A 172 16.17 -21.17 7.87
CA PHE A 172 15.12 -21.19 8.89
C PHE A 172 15.26 -22.38 9.85
N VAL A 173 15.72 -23.53 9.38
CA VAL A 173 16.02 -24.68 10.25
C VAL A 173 17.16 -24.37 11.22
N SER A 174 18.14 -23.56 10.82
CA SER A 174 19.25 -23.14 11.69
C SER A 174 18.81 -22.29 12.89
N PHE A 175 17.65 -21.64 12.83
CA PHE A 175 17.09 -20.87 13.96
C PHE A 175 16.70 -21.75 15.16
N ILE A 176 16.56 -23.06 14.97
CA ILE A 176 16.29 -24.01 16.06
C ILE A 176 17.49 -24.16 16.99
N ILE A 177 18.70 -24.02 16.46
CA ILE A 177 19.95 -24.33 17.16
C ILE A 177 20.83 -23.11 17.43
N THR A 178 20.41 -21.92 16.98
CA THR A 178 21.13 -20.66 17.18
C THR A 178 20.57 -19.89 18.38
N PRO A 179 21.43 -19.13 19.09
CA PRO A 179 21.00 -18.26 20.19
C PRO A 179 19.87 -17.30 19.79
N LEU A 180 18.96 -17.02 20.73
CA LEU A 180 17.74 -16.25 20.47
C LEU A 180 18.03 -14.81 20.01
N ASP A 181 19.04 -14.18 20.58
CA ASP A 181 19.53 -12.85 20.23
C ASP A 181 19.98 -12.77 18.77
N TYR A 182 20.75 -13.76 18.31
CA TYR A 182 21.16 -13.87 16.92
C TYR A 182 19.94 -14.08 15.99
N SER A 183 19.06 -15.02 16.34
CA SER A 183 17.86 -15.33 15.56
C SER A 183 16.91 -14.15 15.43
N MET A 184 16.77 -13.32 16.47
CA MET A 184 15.92 -12.12 16.44
C MET A 184 16.47 -11.03 15.52
N SER A 185 17.78 -10.77 15.58
CA SER A 185 18.43 -9.82 14.66
C SER A 185 18.27 -10.29 13.22
N GLU A 186 18.50 -11.59 12.99
CA GLU A 186 18.58 -12.09 11.63
C GLU A 186 17.21 -12.32 10.99
N ALA A 187 16.18 -12.66 11.78
CA ALA A 187 14.80 -12.67 11.30
C ALA A 187 14.39 -11.33 10.66
N GLY A 188 14.84 -10.19 11.22
CA GLY A 188 14.61 -8.87 10.63
C GLY A 188 15.22 -8.73 9.23
N SER A 189 16.49 -9.09 9.08
CA SER A 189 17.20 -9.10 7.80
C SER A 189 16.48 -9.96 6.75
N TYR A 190 16.04 -11.16 7.14
CA TYR A 190 15.33 -12.08 6.25
C TYR A 190 13.95 -11.56 5.83
N ILE A 191 13.20 -10.94 6.75
CA ILE A 191 11.93 -10.30 6.41
C ILE A 191 12.16 -9.19 5.37
N LEU A 192 13.18 -8.35 5.57
CA LEU A 192 13.51 -7.28 4.61
C LEU A 192 13.95 -7.82 3.25
N MET A 193 14.78 -8.88 3.23
CA MET A 193 15.16 -9.56 2.00
C MET A 193 13.95 -10.13 1.27
N PHE A 194 13.04 -10.79 1.99
CA PHE A 194 11.82 -11.37 1.45
C PHE A 194 10.91 -10.31 0.82
N VAL A 195 10.64 -9.23 1.57
CA VAL A 195 9.85 -8.09 1.10
C VAL A 195 10.49 -7.47 -0.15
N THR A 196 11.81 -7.29 -0.16
CA THR A 196 12.53 -6.70 -1.30
C THR A 196 12.48 -7.58 -2.55
N ARG A 197 12.60 -8.91 -2.42
CA ARG A 197 12.49 -9.87 -3.54
C ARG A 197 11.07 -9.88 -4.15
N ILE A 198 10.03 -9.79 -3.32
CA ILE A 198 8.65 -9.71 -3.81
C ILE A 198 8.40 -8.36 -4.48
N MET A 199 8.90 -7.28 -3.88
CA MET A 199 8.80 -5.93 -4.42
C MET A 199 9.44 -5.79 -5.79
N SER A 200 10.64 -6.34 -5.98
CA SER A 200 11.32 -6.28 -7.27
C SER A 200 10.53 -7.03 -8.34
N ALA A 201 9.96 -8.20 -8.03
CA ALA A 201 9.10 -8.95 -8.94
C ALA A 201 7.82 -8.17 -9.31
N LEU A 202 7.16 -7.57 -8.32
CA LEU A 202 5.97 -6.73 -8.54
C LEU A 202 6.30 -5.49 -9.37
N LEU A 203 7.44 -4.85 -9.12
CA LEU A 203 7.89 -3.67 -9.83
C LEU A 203 8.17 -3.98 -11.30
N ILE A 204 8.88 -5.08 -11.59
CA ILE A 204 9.11 -5.55 -12.98
C ILE A 204 7.77 -5.78 -13.68
N LEU A 205 6.83 -6.42 -12.98
CA LEU A 205 5.53 -6.74 -13.53
C LEU A 205 4.67 -5.50 -13.78
N SER A 206 4.74 -4.50 -12.89
CA SER A 206 4.06 -3.21 -13.08
C SER A 206 4.67 -2.39 -14.23
N ILE A 207 5.99 -2.44 -14.42
CA ILE A 207 6.62 -1.81 -15.59
C ILE A 207 6.13 -2.50 -16.87
N ALA A 208 6.07 -3.83 -16.89
CA ALA A 208 5.57 -4.57 -18.05
C ALA A 208 4.11 -4.26 -18.37
N ASP A 209 3.24 -4.11 -17.36
CA ASP A 209 1.84 -3.75 -17.56
C ASP A 209 1.70 -2.29 -18.03
N ALA A 210 2.49 -1.37 -17.46
CA ALA A 210 2.51 0.04 -17.88
C ALA A 210 2.99 0.26 -19.32
N VAL A 211 3.91 -0.57 -19.82
CA VAL A 211 4.37 -0.51 -21.23
C VAL A 211 3.33 -1.08 -22.20
N TYR A 212 2.51 -2.03 -21.74
CA TYR A 212 1.47 -2.66 -22.57
C TYR A 212 0.15 -1.89 -22.60
N GLN A 213 -0.05 -0.96 -21.65
CA GLN A 213 -1.30 -0.20 -21.42
C GLN A 213 -1.29 1.15 -22.13
#